data_AF-F2JH69-F1
#
_entry.id   AF-F2JH69-F1
#
_cell.length_a   1.000
_cell.length_b   1.000
_cell.length_c   1.000
_cell.angle_alpha   90.00
_cell.angle_beta   90.00
_cell.angle_gamma   90.00
#
_symmetry.space_group_name_H-M   'P 1'
#
loop_
_entity.id
_entity.type
_entity.pdbx_description
1 polymer ?
#
loop_
_entity_poly.entity_id
_entity_poly.type
_entity_poly.pdbx_seq_one_letter_code
_entity_poly.pdbx_strand_id
1 'polypeptide(L)'
;MEIFGICFLIILGILIEHQIYLTKVFPYIGYECKFSVDEVFEGADIEIIETVTNPTALPISSLKSEISTSKYLDFAGNTSAVNDKTRSLASLFSIAGKKRVTRAWKAKCLKRGIYHIEDTTIVANDIFGFCKYSSLFFVKGSLVVLPIPVLLDIAPIGYKELQGDQVVRRFILEDPFTVSGVREYTQRDTMNQIHWGMSARHNQLMVRHHEATTQQNMTVIINMQLNKAQLREEMTDDKLELAIQIAAGELEYTLPRSIPIKLMANAATLDAQTSLVSKEMWGYTHIHDLFVSLAGLQTTFTLHFSQFLKEYDSEITSPYVTLITAFMDEEIAAFIREKERFGIHIKVYFLAFSKDAVHFPDLEIYYVLDHTTRKKVS
;
A
#
# COMPACT_ATOMS: atom_id res chain seq x y z
N MET A 1 -23.48 68.39 -20.93
CA MET A 1 -22.62 67.87 -22.03
C MET A 1 -21.32 67.29 -21.48
N GLU A 2 -20.63 67.96 -20.57
CA GLU A 2 -19.34 67.50 -19.99
C GLU A 2 -19.44 66.17 -19.22
N ILE A 3 -20.49 66.00 -18.41
CA ILE A 3 -20.74 64.76 -17.64
C ILE A 3 -20.87 63.54 -18.56
N PHE A 4 -21.57 63.67 -19.69
CA PHE A 4 -21.75 62.59 -20.65
C PHE A 4 -20.44 62.22 -21.35
N GLY A 5 -19.57 63.19 -21.64
CA GLY A 5 -18.24 62.95 -22.20
C GLY A 5 -17.32 62.18 -21.24
N ILE A 6 -17.35 62.53 -19.95
CA ILE A 6 -16.58 61.83 -18.92
C ILE A 6 -17.07 60.39 -18.76
N CYS A 7 -18.39 60.18 -18.68
CA CYS A 7 -18.97 58.83 -18.61
C CYS A 7 -18.59 57.97 -19.83
N PHE A 8 -18.60 58.53 -21.04
CA PHE A 8 -18.20 57.81 -22.25
C PHE A 8 -16.73 57.38 -22.20
N LEU A 9 -15.82 58.25 -21.78
CA LEU A 9 -14.39 57.92 -21.66
C LEU A 9 -14.13 56.84 -20.61
N ILE A 10 -14.86 56.85 -19.49
CA ILE A 10 -14.76 55.82 -18.45
C ILE A 10 -15.22 54.47 -19.00
N ILE A 11 -16.37 54.41 -19.66
CA ILE A 11 -16.90 53.18 -20.26
C ILE A 11 -15.93 52.65 -21.32
N LEU A 12 -15.41 53.53 -22.18
CA LEU A 12 -14.42 53.14 -23.18
C LEU A 12 -13.15 52.57 -22.53
N GLY A 13 -12.67 53.18 -21.44
CA GLY A 13 -11.54 52.68 -20.67
C GLY A 13 -11.77 51.28 -20.09
N ILE A 14 -12.96 51.03 -19.53
CA ILE A 14 -13.36 49.72 -19.00
C ILE A 14 -13.42 48.68 -20.12
N LEU A 15 -13.99 49.02 -21.29
CA LEU A 15 -14.05 48.10 -22.43
C LEU A 15 -12.65 47.76 -23.00
N ILE A 16 -11.75 48.73 -23.03
CA ILE A 16 -10.36 48.50 -23.45
C ILE A 16 -9.64 47.60 -22.46
N GLU A 17 -9.77 47.86 -21.16
CA GLU A 17 -9.20 47.03 -20.10
C GLU A 17 -9.73 45.60 -20.18
N HIS A 18 -11.04 45.43 -20.27
CA HIS A 18 -11.72 44.16 -20.47
C HIS A 18 -11.12 43.35 -21.63
N GLN A 19 -10.98 43.98 -22.80
CA GLN A 19 -10.45 43.32 -23.99
C GLN A 19 -8.97 42.93 -23.83
N ILE A 20 -8.17 43.76 -23.16
CA ILE A 20 -6.77 43.46 -22.87
C ILE A 20 -6.68 42.25 -21.92
N TYR A 21 -7.51 42.20 -20.88
CA TYR A 21 -7.49 41.08 -19.93
C TYR A 21 -7.85 39.75 -20.59
N LEU A 22 -8.91 39.71 -21.39
CA LEU A 22 -9.34 38.49 -22.10
C LEU A 22 -8.33 37.99 -23.13
N THR A 23 -7.64 38.89 -23.83
CA THR A 23 -6.77 38.51 -24.97
C THR A 23 -5.30 38.40 -24.59
N LYS A 24 -4.83 39.19 -23.63
CA LYS A 24 -3.39 39.36 -23.33
C LYS A 24 -3.00 39.02 -21.89
N VAL A 25 -3.95 38.88 -20.96
CA VAL A 25 -3.64 38.56 -19.55
C VAL A 25 -4.03 37.12 -19.23
N PHE A 26 -5.32 36.81 -19.25
CA PHE A 26 -5.84 35.54 -18.77
C PHE A 26 -5.32 34.29 -19.49
N PRO A 27 -5.16 34.27 -20.83
CA PRO A 27 -4.63 33.09 -21.52
C PRO A 27 -3.19 32.73 -21.17
N TYR A 28 -2.45 33.66 -20.56
CA TYR A 28 -1.03 33.50 -20.22
C TYR A 28 -0.81 33.23 -18.73
N ILE A 29 -1.88 33.08 -17.93
CA ILE A 29 -1.75 32.70 -16.53
C ILE A 29 -1.19 31.28 -16.46
N GLY A 30 -0.05 31.13 -15.78
CA GLY A 30 0.51 29.83 -15.45
C GLY A 30 0.03 29.38 -14.08
N TYR A 31 -0.40 28.13 -13.97
CA TYR A 31 -0.76 27.52 -12.71
C TYR A 31 -0.17 26.12 -12.60
N GLU A 32 0.45 25.83 -11.48
CA GLU A 32 1.02 24.54 -11.13
C GLU A 32 0.63 24.19 -9.70
N CYS A 33 0.23 22.95 -9.47
CA CYS A 33 -0.05 22.42 -8.14
C CYS A 33 0.66 21.08 -8.01
N LYS A 34 1.34 20.85 -6.89
CA LYS A 34 2.06 19.60 -6.64
C LYS A 34 2.14 19.30 -5.16
N PHE A 35 2.36 18.04 -4.82
CA PHE A 35 2.79 17.65 -3.49
C PHE A 35 4.26 18.03 -3.28
N SER A 36 4.65 18.29 -2.03
CA SER A 36 6.04 18.55 -1.65
C SER A 36 6.93 17.32 -1.79
N VAL A 37 6.32 16.14 -1.70
CA VAL A 37 6.93 14.82 -1.69
C VAL A 37 6.05 13.85 -2.46
N ASP A 38 6.66 12.84 -3.07
CA ASP A 38 5.95 11.83 -3.87
C ASP A 38 5.49 10.63 -3.02
N GLU A 39 6.17 10.39 -1.90
CA GLU A 39 5.89 9.26 -1.00
C GLU A 39 6.10 9.64 0.48
N VAL A 40 5.18 9.19 1.34
CA VAL A 40 5.28 9.27 2.81
C VAL A 40 4.59 8.09 3.47
N PHE A 41 4.84 7.88 4.76
CA PHE A 41 4.02 6.99 5.58
C PHE A 41 2.75 7.69 6.06
N GLU A 42 1.72 6.90 6.35
CA GLU A 42 0.52 7.33 7.06
C GLU A 42 0.89 8.12 8.33
N GLY A 43 0.10 9.14 8.64
CA GLY A 43 0.33 10.04 9.77
C GLY A 43 1.36 11.15 9.53
N ALA A 44 2.11 11.13 8.42
CA ALA A 44 3.07 12.17 8.09
C ALA A 44 2.41 13.50 7.69
N ASP A 45 3.10 14.59 7.98
CA ASP A 45 2.75 15.93 7.52
C ASP A 45 3.43 16.21 6.17
N ILE A 46 2.65 16.70 5.21
CA ILE A 46 3.09 17.08 3.87
C ILE A 46 2.65 18.50 3.53
N GLU A 47 3.17 19.05 2.44
CA GLU A 47 2.74 20.35 1.92
C GLU A 47 2.21 20.21 0.49
N ILE A 48 1.06 20.81 0.20
CA ILE A 48 0.59 21.04 -1.17
C ILE A 48 1.09 22.41 -1.61
N ILE A 49 1.93 22.42 -2.63
CA ILE A 49 2.59 23.61 -3.15
C ILE A 49 1.84 24.08 -4.39
N GLU A 50 1.20 25.23 -4.27
CA GLU A 50 0.44 25.90 -5.31
C GLU A 50 1.25 27.09 -5.83
N THR A 51 1.51 27.12 -7.13
CA THR A 51 2.32 28.17 -7.78
C THR A 51 1.53 28.81 -8.90
N VAL A 52 1.34 30.12 -8.79
CA VAL A 52 0.67 30.93 -9.82
C VAL A 52 1.66 31.92 -10.41
N THR A 53 1.76 31.94 -11.73
CA THR A 53 2.68 32.81 -12.47
C THR A 53 1.90 33.78 -13.35
N ASN A 54 2.16 35.07 -13.16
CA ASN A 54 1.67 36.13 -14.04
C ASN A 54 2.84 36.67 -14.86
N PRO A 55 3.02 36.23 -16.12
CA PRO A 55 4.10 36.73 -16.97
C PRO A 55 3.82 38.15 -17.51
N THR A 56 2.60 38.64 -17.38
CA THR A 56 2.14 39.87 -18.02
C THR A 56 2.42 41.09 -17.16
N ALA A 57 2.45 42.29 -17.75
CA ALA A 57 2.73 43.52 -17.01
C ALA A 57 1.57 43.97 -16.12
N LEU A 58 0.34 43.54 -16.41
CA LEU A 58 -0.85 43.92 -15.67
C LEU A 58 -1.05 43.01 -14.45
N PRO A 59 -1.50 43.55 -13.30
CA PRO A 59 -1.77 42.75 -12.12
C PRO A 59 -3.03 41.90 -12.29
N ILE A 60 -3.08 40.77 -11.59
CA ILE A 60 -4.29 39.98 -11.41
C ILE A 60 -4.80 40.31 -10.01
N SER A 61 -5.93 41.00 -9.95
CA SER A 61 -6.50 41.55 -8.71
C SER A 61 -6.95 40.43 -7.76
N SER A 62 -7.68 39.46 -8.31
CA SER A 62 -8.26 38.33 -7.60
C SER A 62 -8.23 37.11 -8.51
N LEU A 63 -7.50 36.08 -8.09
CA LEU A 63 -7.51 34.75 -8.68
C LEU A 63 -7.91 33.76 -7.59
N LYS A 64 -9.03 33.09 -7.79
CA LYS A 64 -9.51 32.01 -6.94
C LYS A 64 -9.15 30.69 -7.60
N SER A 65 -8.53 29.79 -6.87
CA SER A 65 -8.35 28.39 -7.25
C SER A 65 -9.06 27.50 -6.25
N GLU A 66 -9.57 26.37 -6.73
CA GLU A 66 -10.24 25.37 -5.91
C GLU A 66 -9.61 24.01 -6.17
N ILE A 67 -8.77 23.59 -5.24
CA ILE A 67 -8.07 22.31 -5.29
C ILE A 67 -8.99 21.27 -4.67
N SER A 68 -9.27 20.18 -5.39
CA SER A 68 -9.99 19.03 -4.86
C SER A 68 -9.03 17.85 -4.70
N THR A 69 -9.04 17.23 -3.51
CA THR A 69 -8.26 16.03 -3.23
C THR A 69 -9.02 15.07 -2.32
N SER A 70 -8.41 13.96 -1.93
CA SER A 70 -9.02 12.96 -1.07
C SER A 70 -9.36 13.51 0.32
N LYS A 71 -10.49 13.06 0.90
CA LYS A 71 -10.91 13.43 2.26
C LYS A 71 -9.89 13.10 3.35
N TYR A 72 -9.01 12.12 3.09
CA TYR A 72 -8.00 11.63 4.02
C TYR A 72 -6.74 12.51 4.09
N LEU A 73 -6.63 13.55 3.26
CA LEU A 73 -5.63 14.59 3.42
C LEU A 73 -6.23 15.74 4.25
N ASP A 74 -5.74 15.90 5.48
CA ASP A 74 -6.29 16.86 6.44
C ASP A 74 -5.55 18.19 6.42
N PHE A 75 -6.16 19.22 5.86
CA PHE A 75 -5.59 20.57 5.81
C PHE A 75 -5.68 21.24 7.19
N ALA A 76 -4.58 21.20 7.94
CA ALA A 76 -4.50 21.72 9.30
C ALA A 76 -4.97 23.18 9.41
N GLY A 77 -6.18 23.39 9.95
CA GLY A 77 -6.71 24.71 10.31
C GLY A 77 -7.19 25.60 9.16
N ASN A 78 -7.26 25.10 7.93
CA ASN A 78 -7.78 25.86 6.79
C ASN A 78 -9.28 25.63 6.59
N THR A 79 -10.00 26.62 6.06
CA THR A 79 -11.41 26.47 5.64
C THR A 79 -11.50 25.56 4.42
N SER A 80 -11.45 24.26 4.65
CA SER A 80 -11.70 23.24 3.63
C SER A 80 -13.16 22.80 3.69
N ALA A 81 -13.83 22.72 2.54
CA ALA A 81 -15.13 22.07 2.47
C ALA A 81 -14.88 20.56 2.30
N VAL A 82 -15.44 19.77 3.22
CA VAL A 82 -15.35 18.31 3.16
C VAL A 82 -16.68 17.78 2.64
N ASN A 83 -16.62 17.01 1.57
CA ASN A 83 -17.72 16.20 1.07
C ASN A 83 -17.44 14.71 1.38
N ASP A 84 -18.39 13.81 1.11
CA ASP A 84 -18.29 12.39 1.49
C ASP A 84 -17.06 11.66 0.92
N LYS A 85 -16.48 12.18 -0.17
CA LYS A 85 -15.35 11.59 -0.90
C LYS A 85 -14.14 12.51 -1.01
N THR A 86 -14.35 13.80 -1.22
CA THR A 86 -13.29 14.76 -1.51
C THR A 86 -13.27 15.89 -0.49
N ARG A 87 -12.09 16.47 -0.31
CA ARG A 87 -11.87 17.70 0.45
C ARG A 87 -11.39 18.76 -0.52
N SER A 88 -12.12 19.87 -0.59
CA SER A 88 -11.74 21.00 -1.42
C SER A 88 -11.11 22.13 -0.59
N LEU A 89 -10.08 22.75 -1.14
CA LEU A 89 -9.34 23.86 -0.59
C LEU A 89 -9.45 25.03 -1.57
N ALA A 90 -10.08 26.12 -1.12
CA ALA A 90 -10.16 27.34 -1.89
C ALA A 90 -9.01 28.29 -1.54
N SER A 91 -8.23 28.68 -2.54
CA SER A 91 -7.17 29.66 -2.42
C SER A 91 -7.53 30.95 -3.14
N LEU A 92 -7.21 32.10 -2.53
CA LEU A 92 -7.32 33.42 -3.14
C LEU A 92 -5.94 34.06 -3.27
N PHE A 93 -5.65 34.56 -4.46
CA PHE A 93 -4.38 35.18 -4.84
C PHE A 93 -4.60 36.58 -5.40
N SER A 94 -3.66 37.47 -5.08
CA SER A 94 -3.48 38.75 -5.77
C SER A 94 -2.04 38.81 -6.25
N ILE A 95 -1.83 38.98 -7.55
CA ILE A 95 -0.53 38.73 -8.20
C ILE A 95 -0.17 39.94 -9.04
N ALA A 96 0.92 40.63 -8.67
CA ALA A 96 1.40 41.75 -9.46
C ALA A 96 1.91 41.30 -10.84
N GLY A 97 2.05 42.24 -11.77
CA GLY A 97 2.62 41.94 -13.08
C GLY A 97 4.05 41.40 -12.99
N LYS A 98 4.39 40.46 -13.87
CA LYS A 98 5.70 39.80 -13.97
C LYS A 98 6.15 39.13 -12.67
N LYS A 99 5.22 38.66 -11.83
CA LYS A 99 5.52 37.98 -10.58
C LYS A 99 5.00 36.55 -10.58
N ARG A 100 5.64 35.75 -9.74
CA ARG A 100 5.22 34.41 -9.34
C ARG A 100 4.92 34.43 -7.86
N VAL A 101 3.79 33.84 -7.47
CA VAL A 101 3.41 33.66 -6.07
C VAL A 101 3.28 32.16 -5.82
N THR A 102 3.95 31.69 -4.78
CA THR A 102 3.88 30.30 -4.34
C THR A 102 3.30 30.26 -2.93
N ARG A 103 2.36 29.35 -2.70
CA ARG A 103 1.75 29.09 -1.40
C ARG A 103 1.89 27.61 -1.07
N ALA A 104 2.28 27.33 0.17
CA ALA A 104 2.37 25.98 0.69
C ALA A 104 1.25 25.76 1.72
N TRP A 105 0.48 24.69 1.53
CA TRP A 105 -0.61 24.31 2.40
C TRP A 105 -0.24 23.03 3.13
N LYS A 106 -0.18 23.08 4.46
CA LYS A 106 0.11 21.89 5.27
C LYS A 106 -1.09 20.95 5.26
N ALA A 107 -0.83 19.67 5.01
CA ALA A 107 -1.82 18.62 5.08
C ALA A 107 -1.25 17.42 5.83
N LYS A 108 -2.07 16.76 6.65
CA LYS A 108 -1.71 15.51 7.32
C LYS A 108 -2.31 14.32 6.60
N CYS A 109 -1.51 13.30 6.34
CA CYS A 109 -1.98 12.07 5.71
C CYS A 109 -2.66 11.19 6.75
N LEU A 110 -4.00 11.16 6.78
CA LEU A 110 -4.74 10.43 7.81
C LEU A 110 -4.84 8.93 7.56
N LYS A 111 -4.80 8.51 6.29
CA LYS A 111 -4.86 7.10 5.89
C LYS A 111 -3.84 6.82 4.79
N ARG A 112 -3.48 5.55 4.68
CA ARG A 112 -2.73 5.02 3.53
C ARG A 112 -3.58 5.02 2.26
N GLY A 113 -2.93 5.14 1.11
CA GLY A 113 -3.61 5.33 -0.16
C GLY A 113 -2.72 5.93 -1.23
N ILE A 114 -3.13 5.82 -2.49
CA ILE A 114 -2.56 6.61 -3.57
C ILE A 114 -3.51 7.77 -3.84
N TYR A 115 -3.02 8.99 -3.63
CA TYR A 115 -3.80 10.20 -3.75
C TYR A 115 -3.39 11.01 -4.97
N HIS A 116 -4.37 11.57 -5.65
CA HIS A 116 -4.18 12.48 -6.76
C HIS A 116 -4.77 13.85 -6.44
N ILE A 117 -4.19 14.88 -7.02
CA ILE A 117 -4.82 16.20 -7.09
C ILE A 117 -5.71 16.20 -8.31
N GLU A 118 -7.00 16.47 -8.12
CA GLU A 118 -7.94 16.61 -9.24
C GLU A 118 -7.64 17.89 -10.03
N ASP A 119 -8.11 17.93 -11.28
CA ASP A 119 -7.96 19.09 -12.13
C ASP A 119 -8.53 20.34 -11.45
N THR A 120 -7.70 21.38 -11.34
CA THR A 120 -8.06 22.58 -10.60
C THR A 120 -8.68 23.60 -11.54
N THR A 121 -9.89 24.05 -11.18
CA THR A 121 -10.52 25.19 -11.86
C THR A 121 -10.05 26.49 -11.22
N ILE A 122 -9.62 27.43 -12.06
CA ILE A 122 -9.20 28.76 -11.64
C ILE A 122 -10.18 29.78 -12.17
N VAL A 123 -10.63 30.67 -11.29
CA VAL A 123 -11.47 31.82 -11.60
C VAL A 123 -10.69 33.10 -11.33
N ALA A 124 -10.35 33.83 -12.38
CA ALA A 124 -9.66 35.11 -12.28
C ALA A 124 -10.59 36.27 -12.64
N ASN A 125 -10.43 37.38 -11.94
CA ASN A 125 -11.14 38.63 -12.18
C ASN A 125 -10.19 39.73 -12.68
N ASP A 126 -10.75 40.68 -13.44
CA ASP A 126 -10.06 41.91 -13.84
C ASP A 126 -9.96 42.92 -12.67
N ILE A 127 -9.39 44.10 -12.90
CA ILE A 127 -9.19 45.09 -11.81
C ILE A 127 -10.53 45.61 -11.29
N PHE A 128 -11.55 45.68 -12.14
CA PHE A 128 -12.87 46.22 -11.81
C PHE A 128 -13.89 45.16 -11.33
N GLY A 129 -13.54 43.88 -11.39
CA GLY A 129 -14.40 42.74 -11.03
C GLY A 129 -15.46 42.36 -12.08
N PHE A 130 -15.38 42.86 -13.32
CA PHE A 130 -16.39 42.64 -14.35
C PHE A 130 -16.12 41.39 -15.20
N CYS A 131 -14.85 41.09 -15.49
CA CYS A 131 -14.46 39.84 -16.13
C CYS A 131 -14.47 38.69 -15.13
N LYS A 132 -15.04 37.55 -15.53
CA LYS A 132 -14.77 36.26 -14.91
C LYS A 132 -14.15 35.35 -15.95
N TYR A 133 -12.86 35.08 -15.81
CA TYR A 133 -12.18 34.08 -16.61
C TYR A 133 -12.13 32.78 -15.82
N SER A 134 -12.63 31.69 -16.41
CA SER A 134 -12.56 30.35 -15.83
C SER A 134 -11.71 29.47 -16.74
N SER A 135 -10.70 28.81 -16.19
CA SER A 135 -9.87 27.85 -16.93
C SER A 135 -9.57 26.63 -16.07
N LEU A 136 -9.55 25.47 -16.72
CA LEU A 136 -9.20 24.19 -16.12
C LEU A 136 -7.71 23.94 -16.33
N PHE A 137 -6.99 23.65 -15.25
CA PHE A 137 -5.59 23.26 -15.31
C PHE A 137 -5.44 21.80 -14.92
N PHE A 138 -4.87 21.02 -15.83
CA PHE A 138 -4.57 19.61 -15.60
C PHE A 138 -3.38 19.50 -14.65
N VAL A 139 -3.61 18.91 -13.48
CA VAL A 139 -2.59 18.74 -12.46
C VAL A 139 -2.11 17.29 -12.46
N LYS A 140 -0.78 17.08 -12.53
CA LYS A 140 -0.15 15.75 -12.49
C LYS A 140 0.56 15.52 -11.17
N GLY A 141 -0.16 15.67 -10.06
CA GLY A 141 0.37 15.39 -8.71
C GLY A 141 -0.15 14.05 -8.21
N SER A 142 0.74 13.11 -7.92
CA SER A 142 0.45 11.86 -7.21
C SER A 142 1.22 11.80 -5.91
N LEU A 143 0.59 11.30 -4.86
CA LEU A 143 1.20 11.05 -3.56
C LEU A 143 0.90 9.61 -3.17
N VAL A 144 1.93 8.84 -2.87
CA VAL A 144 1.79 7.49 -2.30
C VAL A 144 1.92 7.60 -0.77
N VAL A 145 0.87 7.22 -0.06
CA VAL A 145 0.89 7.14 1.40
C VAL A 145 0.96 5.66 1.81
N LEU A 146 2.13 5.25 2.27
CA LEU A 146 2.42 3.89 2.71
C LEU A 146 1.75 3.58 4.06
N PRO A 147 1.26 2.36 4.28
CA PRO A 147 0.75 1.96 5.58
C PRO A 147 1.87 1.93 6.63
N ILE A 148 1.55 2.32 7.86
CA ILE A 148 2.47 2.13 9.00
C ILE A 148 2.54 0.62 9.31
N PRO A 149 3.73 0.01 9.34
CA PRO A 149 3.88 -1.38 9.72
C PRO A 149 3.56 -1.58 11.20
N VAL A 150 2.81 -2.64 11.50
CA VAL A 150 2.56 -3.10 12.87
C VAL A 150 3.30 -4.42 13.04
N LEU A 151 4.47 -4.34 13.69
CA LEU A 151 5.21 -5.51 14.13
C LEU A 151 4.52 -6.11 15.35
N LEU A 152 4.04 -7.34 15.21
CA LEU A 152 3.51 -8.09 16.33
C LEU A 152 4.68 -8.72 17.09
N ASP A 153 4.72 -8.58 18.42
CA ASP A 153 5.69 -9.25 19.32
C ASP A 153 5.62 -10.79 19.31
N ILE A 154 4.83 -11.33 18.40
CA ILE A 154 4.74 -12.75 18.14
C ILE A 154 5.82 -13.03 17.10
N ALA A 155 6.87 -13.73 17.52
CA ALA A 155 7.80 -14.42 16.63
C ALA A 155 7.13 -14.76 15.29
N PRO A 156 7.48 -14.08 14.20
CA PRO A 156 7.00 -14.45 12.88
C PRO A 156 7.49 -15.86 12.59
N ILE A 157 6.75 -16.54 11.71
CA ILE A 157 7.00 -17.93 11.40
C ILE A 157 8.47 -18.08 11.01
N GLY A 158 9.13 -19.09 11.57
CA GLY A 158 10.56 -19.23 11.49
C GLY A 158 11.29 -18.90 12.78
N TYR A 159 10.84 -18.04 13.71
CA TYR A 159 11.73 -17.68 14.85
C TYR A 159 12.19 -18.87 15.70
N LYS A 160 11.36 -19.92 15.84
CA LYS A 160 11.75 -21.18 16.51
C LYS A 160 12.49 -22.15 15.56
N GLU A 161 12.13 -22.20 14.27
CA GLU A 161 12.86 -23.00 13.27
C GLU A 161 14.21 -22.37 12.82
N LEU A 162 14.40 -21.06 13.06
CA LEU A 162 15.59 -20.25 12.75
C LEU A 162 16.67 -20.39 13.83
N GLN A 163 16.36 -20.98 14.98
CA GLN A 163 17.28 -21.18 16.12
C GLN A 163 17.53 -22.64 16.49
N GLY A 164 16.91 -23.64 15.83
CA GLY A 164 17.11 -25.04 16.18
C GLY A 164 16.78 -26.02 15.07
N ASP A 165 17.63 -27.04 14.95
CA ASP A 165 17.49 -28.22 14.09
C ASP A 165 16.08 -28.85 14.22
N GLN A 166 15.17 -28.46 13.34
CA GLN A 166 14.05 -29.32 12.97
C GLN A 166 14.10 -29.58 11.48
N VAL A 167 14.46 -30.82 11.16
CA VAL A 167 14.37 -31.41 9.83
C VAL A 167 12.89 -31.49 9.44
N VAL A 168 12.35 -30.41 8.88
CA VAL A 168 11.05 -30.46 8.21
C VAL A 168 11.27 -31.30 6.94
N ARG A 169 10.49 -32.38 6.80
CA ARG A 169 10.58 -33.36 5.71
C ARG A 169 10.10 -32.78 4.37
N ARG A 170 10.75 -31.74 3.84
CA ARG A 170 10.62 -31.38 2.43
C ARG A 170 11.77 -32.00 1.63
N PHE A 171 11.46 -33.14 1.03
CA PHE A 171 12.24 -33.76 -0.02
C PHE A 171 11.94 -33.04 -1.34
N ILE A 172 12.81 -32.12 -1.76
CA ILE A 172 12.81 -31.68 -3.16
C ILE A 172 14.22 -31.73 -3.77
N LEU A 173 15.29 -31.45 -3.02
CA LEU A 173 16.65 -31.73 -3.47
C LEU A 173 17.63 -31.71 -2.28
N GLU A 174 18.45 -32.75 -2.13
CA GLU A 174 19.62 -32.71 -1.24
C GLU A 174 20.63 -31.71 -1.84
N ASP A 175 21.18 -30.81 -1.03
CA ASP A 175 22.23 -29.90 -1.47
C ASP A 175 23.55 -30.69 -1.62
N PRO A 176 24.08 -30.87 -2.84
CA PRO A 176 25.28 -31.68 -3.06
C PRO A 176 26.55 -31.05 -2.47
N PHE A 177 26.50 -29.80 -2.00
CA PHE A 177 27.65 -29.10 -1.43
C PHE A 177 27.70 -29.16 0.11
N THR A 178 26.58 -29.48 0.76
CA THR A 178 26.48 -29.44 2.23
C THR A 178 26.43 -30.86 2.81
N VAL A 179 27.59 -31.42 3.16
CA VAL A 179 27.71 -32.73 3.80
C VAL A 179 27.58 -32.56 5.32
N SER A 180 26.46 -32.99 5.88
CA SER A 180 26.18 -32.91 7.32
C SER A 180 26.72 -34.08 8.13
N GLY A 181 27.00 -35.20 7.47
CA GLY A 181 27.53 -36.37 8.14
C GLY A 181 27.72 -37.56 7.23
N VAL A 182 27.81 -38.73 7.85
CA VAL A 182 28.04 -39.98 7.14
C VAL A 182 27.14 -41.05 7.75
N ARG A 183 26.44 -41.80 6.89
CA ARG A 183 25.57 -42.92 7.31
C ARG A 183 25.93 -44.20 6.59
N GLU A 184 25.44 -45.33 7.09
CA GLU A 184 25.63 -46.63 6.44
C GLU A 184 24.96 -46.66 5.06
N TYR A 185 25.65 -47.27 4.09
CA TYR A 185 25.16 -47.48 2.74
C TYR A 185 23.95 -48.41 2.74
N THR A 186 22.88 -47.99 2.09
CA THR A 186 21.71 -48.82 1.82
C THR A 186 21.62 -49.10 0.31
N GLN A 187 20.92 -50.17 -0.07
CA GLN A 187 20.74 -50.52 -1.48
C GLN A 187 19.97 -49.48 -2.32
N ARG A 188 19.43 -48.43 -1.67
CA ARG A 188 18.76 -47.30 -2.34
C ARG A 188 19.74 -46.17 -2.70
N ASP A 189 20.96 -46.22 -2.20
CA ASP A 189 21.95 -45.17 -2.40
C ASP A 189 22.74 -45.40 -3.67
N THR A 190 23.10 -44.32 -4.36
CA THR A 190 23.92 -44.42 -5.56
C THR A 190 25.40 -44.55 -5.19
N MET A 191 26.15 -45.35 -5.96
CA MET A 191 27.58 -45.60 -5.70
C MET A 191 28.42 -44.30 -5.68
N ASN A 192 27.96 -43.25 -6.37
CA ASN A 192 28.61 -41.95 -6.45
C ASN A 192 28.61 -41.18 -5.12
N GLN A 193 27.76 -41.56 -4.16
CA GLN A 193 27.64 -40.90 -2.87
C GLN A 193 28.54 -41.53 -1.79
N ILE A 194 29.29 -42.59 -2.12
CA ILE A 194 30.15 -43.30 -1.16
C ILE A 194 31.34 -42.43 -0.72
N HIS A 195 31.50 -42.30 0.59
CA HIS A 195 32.65 -41.63 1.18
C HIS A 195 33.80 -42.62 1.44
N TRP A 196 34.62 -42.89 0.42
CA TRP A 196 35.69 -43.88 0.48
C TRP A 196 36.60 -43.79 1.71
N GLY A 197 36.98 -42.57 2.14
CA GLY A 197 37.85 -42.38 3.30
C GLY A 197 37.21 -42.78 4.65
N MET A 198 35.88 -42.74 4.76
CA MET A 198 35.15 -43.12 5.96
C MET A 198 34.80 -44.61 5.91
N SER A 199 34.49 -45.12 4.71
CA SER A 199 34.31 -46.56 4.49
C SER A 199 35.56 -47.36 4.84
N ALA A 200 36.74 -46.84 4.49
CA ALA A 200 38.02 -47.48 4.83
C ALA A 200 38.32 -47.51 6.34
N ARG A 201 37.83 -46.51 7.10
CA ARG A 201 38.04 -46.42 8.56
C ARG A 201 37.06 -47.28 9.36
N HIS A 202 35.82 -47.39 8.89
CA HIS A 202 34.77 -48.16 9.57
C HIS A 202 34.60 -49.59 9.04
N ASN A 203 35.37 -49.98 8.02
CA ASN A 203 35.32 -51.29 7.37
C ASN A 203 33.91 -51.69 6.88
N GLN A 204 33.08 -50.70 6.57
CA GLN A 204 31.70 -50.81 6.10
C GLN A 204 31.45 -49.70 5.07
N LEU A 205 30.56 -49.90 4.10
CA LEU A 205 30.27 -48.88 3.09
C LEU A 205 29.49 -47.73 3.73
N MET A 206 30.04 -46.53 3.60
CA MET A 206 29.52 -45.30 4.20
C MET A 206 29.21 -44.28 3.12
N VAL A 207 28.07 -43.60 3.23
CA VAL A 207 27.55 -42.62 2.26
C VAL A 207 27.55 -41.22 2.86
N ARG A 208 27.93 -40.22 2.05
CA ARG A 208 27.81 -38.80 2.42
C ARG A 208 26.33 -38.47 2.64
N HIS A 209 25.98 -38.08 3.86
CA HIS A 209 24.66 -37.56 4.16
C HIS A 209 24.67 -36.05 3.90
N HIS A 210 23.82 -35.59 2.99
CA HIS A 210 23.67 -34.17 2.73
C HIS A 210 22.52 -33.62 3.58
N GLU A 211 22.69 -32.44 4.15
CA GLU A 211 21.59 -31.72 4.78
C GLU A 211 20.73 -31.04 3.71
N ALA A 212 19.41 -31.08 3.88
CA ALA A 212 18.51 -30.29 3.06
C ALA A 212 18.51 -28.84 3.55
N THR A 213 19.02 -27.92 2.74
CA THR A 213 18.87 -26.48 3.03
C THR A 213 17.40 -26.12 2.90
N THR A 214 16.77 -25.70 4.00
CA THR A 214 15.36 -25.26 3.98
C THR A 214 15.27 -23.95 3.21
N GLN A 215 14.50 -23.90 2.12
CA GLN A 215 14.17 -22.64 1.46
C GLN A 215 13.32 -21.80 2.42
N GLN A 216 13.87 -20.67 2.86
CA GLN A 216 13.25 -19.76 3.82
C GLN A 216 12.33 -18.78 3.09
N ASN A 217 11.22 -19.27 2.53
CA ASN A 217 10.30 -18.44 1.76
C ASN A 217 8.97 -18.27 2.51
N MET A 218 8.37 -17.09 2.38
CA MET A 218 7.17 -16.70 3.09
C MET A 218 6.09 -16.19 2.14
N THR A 219 4.84 -16.59 2.36
CA THR A 219 3.68 -15.96 1.72
C THR A 219 2.83 -15.26 2.76
N VAL A 220 2.48 -14.00 2.54
CA VAL A 220 1.48 -13.26 3.31
C VAL A 220 0.20 -13.20 2.51
N ILE A 221 -0.90 -13.73 3.07
CA ILE A 221 -2.22 -13.74 2.46
C ILE A 221 -3.15 -12.85 3.30
N ILE A 222 -3.72 -11.83 2.68
CA ILE A 222 -4.66 -10.90 3.31
C ILE A 222 -6.08 -11.23 2.83
N ASN A 223 -6.99 -11.41 3.78
CA ASN A 223 -8.41 -11.46 3.51
C ASN A 223 -9.06 -10.08 3.71
N MET A 224 -9.52 -9.48 2.62
CA MET A 224 -10.23 -8.19 2.57
C MET A 224 -11.74 -8.33 2.78
N GLN A 225 -12.18 -9.37 3.49
CA GLN A 225 -13.57 -9.61 3.86
C GLN A 225 -13.73 -9.72 5.38
N LEU A 226 -14.82 -9.14 5.88
CA LEU A 226 -15.18 -9.12 7.29
C LEU A 226 -16.09 -10.28 7.68
N ASN A 227 -16.87 -10.80 6.75
CA ASN A 227 -17.71 -11.96 6.94
C ASN A 227 -17.96 -12.72 5.62
N LYS A 228 -18.45 -13.95 5.72
CA LYS A 228 -18.70 -14.83 4.56
C LYS A 228 -19.76 -14.28 3.59
N ALA A 229 -20.82 -13.70 4.13
CA ALA A 229 -22.00 -13.24 3.38
C ALA A 229 -21.88 -11.78 2.88
N GLN A 230 -20.70 -11.18 3.01
CA GLN A 230 -20.49 -9.77 2.70
C GLN A 230 -20.72 -9.55 1.20
N LEU A 231 -21.43 -8.47 0.87
CA LEU A 231 -21.58 -8.00 -0.50
C LEU A 231 -20.30 -7.27 -0.94
N ARG A 232 -20.05 -7.24 -2.26
CA ARG A 232 -18.88 -6.57 -2.86
C ARG A 232 -19.08 -5.06 -2.87
N GLU A 233 -19.01 -4.46 -1.69
CA GLU A 233 -19.15 -3.02 -1.48
C GLU A 233 -17.91 -2.48 -0.76
N GLU A 234 -17.57 -1.23 -1.09
CA GLU A 234 -16.47 -0.53 -0.43
C GLU A 234 -16.84 -0.30 1.04
N MET A 235 -16.04 -0.88 1.92
CA MET A 235 -16.22 -0.74 3.36
C MET A 235 -14.98 -0.12 3.96
N THR A 236 -15.18 0.85 4.85
CA THR A 236 -14.11 1.37 5.69
C THR A 236 -14.28 0.76 7.07
N ASP A 237 -13.45 -0.23 7.39
CA ASP A 237 -13.44 -0.90 8.70
C ASP A 237 -12.00 -1.01 9.19
N ASP A 238 -11.81 -0.70 10.47
CA ASP A 238 -10.47 -0.65 11.09
C ASP A 238 -9.78 -2.03 11.08
N LYS A 239 -10.54 -3.13 10.99
CA LYS A 239 -9.96 -4.48 10.84
C LYS A 239 -9.26 -4.64 9.50
N LEU A 240 -9.82 -4.10 8.42
CA LEU A 240 -9.20 -4.22 7.10
C LEU A 240 -7.89 -3.43 7.08
N GLU A 241 -7.88 -2.21 7.60
CA GLU A 241 -6.66 -1.41 7.70
C GLU A 241 -5.62 -2.09 8.61
N LEU A 242 -6.05 -2.65 9.74
CA LEU A 242 -5.17 -3.42 10.62
C LEU A 242 -4.60 -4.66 9.90
N ALA A 243 -5.36 -5.32 9.03
CA ALA A 243 -4.88 -6.45 8.25
C ALA A 243 -3.69 -6.06 7.36
N ILE A 244 -3.81 -4.91 6.71
CA ILE A 244 -2.76 -4.31 5.89
C ILE A 244 -1.56 -3.90 6.74
N GLN A 245 -1.78 -3.27 7.89
CA GLN A 245 -0.71 -2.86 8.79
C GLN A 245 0.09 -4.06 9.31
N ILE A 246 -0.58 -5.17 9.62
CA ILE A 246 0.07 -6.45 10.00
C ILE A 246 0.87 -7.00 8.82
N ALA A 247 0.31 -7.00 7.61
CA ALA A 247 1.04 -7.43 6.42
C ALA A 247 2.29 -6.58 6.18
N ALA A 248 2.19 -5.25 6.32
CA ALA A 248 3.32 -4.33 6.25
C ALA A 248 4.39 -4.64 7.31
N GLY A 249 3.98 -5.03 8.52
CA GLY A 249 4.91 -5.50 9.57
C GLY A 249 5.65 -6.78 9.18
N GLU A 250 4.99 -7.73 8.54
CA GLU A 250 5.64 -8.94 8.02
C GLU A 250 6.61 -8.61 6.87
N LEU A 251 6.26 -7.67 5.99
CA LEU A 251 7.20 -7.19 4.95
C LEU A 251 8.45 -6.56 5.58
N GLU A 252 8.29 -5.67 6.55
CA GLU A 252 9.39 -5.03 7.27
C GLU A 252 10.26 -6.06 8.00
N TYR A 253 9.66 -7.10 8.58
CA TYR A 253 10.38 -8.18 9.23
C TYR A 253 11.29 -8.95 8.26
N THR A 254 10.86 -9.18 7.01
CA THR A 254 11.67 -9.92 6.02
C THR A 254 12.84 -9.12 5.46
N LEU A 255 12.74 -7.79 5.42
CA LEU A 255 13.72 -6.92 4.79
C LEU A 255 15.17 -7.11 5.30
N PRO A 256 15.47 -7.07 6.62
CA PRO A 256 16.84 -7.28 7.12
C PRO A 256 17.31 -8.73 7.03
N ARG A 257 16.40 -9.68 6.76
CA ARG A 257 16.68 -11.13 6.76
C ARG A 257 16.84 -11.72 5.36
N SER A 258 16.60 -10.92 4.32
CA SER A 258 16.65 -11.37 2.92
C SER A 258 15.76 -12.60 2.65
N ILE A 259 14.65 -12.71 3.37
CA ILE A 259 13.66 -13.78 3.21
C ILE A 259 12.82 -13.46 1.97
N PRO A 260 12.76 -14.34 0.94
CA PRO A 260 11.84 -14.18 -0.17
C PRO A 260 10.39 -14.15 0.32
N ILE A 261 9.65 -13.14 -0.10
CA ILE A 261 8.27 -12.93 0.30
C ILE A 261 7.34 -12.76 -0.91
N LYS A 262 6.18 -13.40 -0.82
CA LYS A 262 5.04 -13.25 -1.73
C LYS A 262 3.88 -12.61 -0.97
N LEU A 263 3.23 -11.62 -1.56
CA LEU A 263 2.03 -10.98 -1.05
C LEU A 263 0.82 -11.38 -1.90
N MET A 264 -0.25 -11.80 -1.24
CA MET A 264 -1.50 -12.21 -1.85
C MET A 264 -2.67 -11.54 -1.13
N ALA A 265 -3.67 -11.04 -1.86
CA ALA A 265 -4.90 -10.53 -1.28
C ALA A 265 -6.07 -10.76 -2.24
N ASN A 266 -7.26 -11.09 -1.70
CA ASN A 266 -8.49 -11.21 -2.48
C ASN A 266 -9.11 -9.86 -2.85
N ALA A 267 -8.29 -8.82 -3.02
CA ALA A 267 -8.68 -7.50 -3.46
C ALA A 267 -7.71 -6.98 -4.53
N ALA A 268 -8.17 -6.03 -5.32
CA ALA A 268 -7.37 -5.40 -6.36
C ALA A 268 -6.65 -4.17 -5.82
N THR A 269 -5.56 -3.79 -6.49
CA THR A 269 -4.97 -2.45 -6.37
C THR A 269 -5.72 -1.47 -7.27
N LEU A 270 -5.59 -0.16 -7.02
CA LEU A 270 -6.28 0.90 -7.79
C LEU A 270 -6.23 0.76 -9.32
N ASP A 271 -5.14 0.26 -9.87
CA ASP A 271 -4.94 0.08 -11.33
C ASP A 271 -5.29 -1.32 -11.85
N ALA A 272 -5.62 -2.27 -10.97
CA ALA A 272 -5.88 -3.66 -11.31
C ALA A 272 -7.36 -4.01 -11.19
N GLN A 273 -7.80 -5.01 -11.95
CA GLN A 273 -9.15 -5.59 -11.82
C GLN A 273 -9.14 -6.97 -11.15
N THR A 274 -7.95 -7.56 -11.00
CA THR A 274 -7.76 -8.90 -10.44
C THR A 274 -7.20 -8.82 -9.03
N SER A 275 -7.39 -9.91 -8.28
CA SER A 275 -6.79 -10.09 -6.96
C SER A 275 -5.28 -9.89 -6.99
N LEU A 276 -4.72 -9.25 -5.97
CA LEU A 276 -3.29 -9.05 -5.82
C LEU A 276 -2.59 -10.40 -5.58
N VAL A 277 -1.67 -10.77 -6.46
CA VAL A 277 -0.74 -11.88 -6.28
C VAL A 277 0.62 -11.43 -6.80
N SER A 278 1.57 -11.21 -5.89
CA SER A 278 2.92 -10.77 -6.25
C SER A 278 3.80 -11.94 -6.69
N LYS A 279 4.97 -11.60 -7.25
CA LYS A 279 6.07 -12.55 -7.37
C LYS A 279 6.68 -12.82 -6.01
N GLU A 280 7.34 -13.96 -5.90
CA GLU A 280 8.12 -14.34 -4.73
C GLU A 280 9.58 -13.89 -4.95
N MET A 281 9.99 -12.86 -4.22
CA MET A 281 11.32 -12.25 -4.36
C MET A 281 11.72 -11.60 -3.02
N TRP A 282 12.98 -11.16 -2.93
CA TRP A 282 13.54 -10.46 -1.78
C TRP A 282 14.25 -9.19 -2.24
N GLY A 283 14.62 -8.33 -1.29
CA GLY A 283 15.39 -7.12 -1.54
C GLY A 283 14.56 -5.85 -1.43
N TYR A 284 15.25 -4.71 -1.27
CA TYR A 284 14.65 -3.43 -0.95
C TYR A 284 13.60 -2.98 -1.98
N THR A 285 13.92 -3.07 -3.27
CA THR A 285 13.00 -2.66 -4.35
C THR A 285 11.72 -3.49 -4.35
N HIS A 286 11.83 -4.81 -4.22
CA HIS A 286 10.65 -5.68 -4.17
C HIS A 286 9.79 -5.38 -2.94
N ILE A 287 10.39 -5.25 -1.77
CA ILE A 287 9.65 -4.90 -0.54
C ILE A 287 8.96 -3.54 -0.69
N HIS A 288 9.65 -2.55 -1.25
CA HIS A 288 9.07 -1.25 -1.54
C HIS A 288 7.88 -1.34 -2.51
N ASP A 289 7.99 -2.11 -3.61
CA ASP A 289 6.88 -2.34 -4.55
C ASP A 289 5.68 -3.02 -3.86
N LEU A 290 5.93 -3.91 -2.88
CA LEU A 290 4.89 -4.50 -2.06
C LEU A 290 4.25 -3.48 -1.10
N PHE A 291 5.02 -2.56 -0.53
CA PHE A 291 4.49 -1.45 0.28
C PHE A 291 3.60 -0.52 -0.57
N VAL A 292 4.00 -0.21 -1.81
CA VAL A 292 3.18 0.55 -2.76
C VAL A 292 1.92 -0.22 -3.14
N SER A 293 2.03 -1.54 -3.37
CA SER A 293 0.88 -2.41 -3.63
C SER A 293 -0.08 -2.45 -2.44
N LEU A 294 0.44 -2.48 -1.21
CA LEU A 294 -0.37 -2.30 -0.01
C LEU A 294 -1.02 -0.92 -0.04
N ALA A 295 -0.28 0.19 -0.18
CA ALA A 295 -0.86 1.53 -0.24
C ALA A 295 -2.03 1.66 -1.24
N GLY A 296 -1.93 1.03 -2.40
CA GLY A 296 -2.98 1.01 -3.43
C GLY A 296 -4.07 -0.06 -3.27
N LEU A 297 -3.99 -0.95 -2.28
CA LEU A 297 -4.92 -2.07 -2.10
C LEU A 297 -6.31 -1.57 -1.68
N GLN A 298 -7.33 -1.89 -2.49
CA GLN A 298 -8.71 -1.50 -2.22
C GLN A 298 -9.30 -2.32 -1.07
N THR A 299 -10.24 -1.72 -0.32
CA THR A 299 -10.98 -2.42 0.73
C THR A 299 -12.15 -3.25 0.20
N THR A 300 -12.43 -3.16 -1.10
CA THR A 300 -13.38 -4.01 -1.82
C THR A 300 -12.68 -5.28 -2.30
N PHE A 301 -13.24 -6.44 -1.98
CA PHE A 301 -12.72 -7.71 -2.45
C PHE A 301 -13.20 -8.04 -3.87
N THR A 302 -12.33 -8.67 -4.66
CA THR A 302 -12.60 -9.14 -6.03
C THR A 302 -13.31 -10.49 -6.04
N LEU A 303 -12.90 -11.39 -5.13
CA LEU A 303 -13.41 -12.76 -4.99
C LEU A 303 -13.71 -13.06 -3.53
N HIS A 304 -14.71 -13.93 -3.28
CA HIS A 304 -14.88 -14.48 -1.94
C HIS A 304 -13.63 -15.26 -1.55
N PHE A 305 -13.22 -15.14 -0.30
CA PHE A 305 -11.91 -15.58 0.17
C PHE A 305 -11.70 -17.08 -0.02
N SER A 306 -12.72 -17.91 0.26
CA SER A 306 -12.65 -19.36 0.02
C SER A 306 -12.51 -19.71 -1.48
N GLN A 307 -13.07 -18.88 -2.37
CA GLN A 307 -12.88 -19.05 -3.82
C GLN A 307 -11.46 -18.61 -4.21
N PHE A 308 -10.98 -17.50 -3.68
CA PHE A 308 -9.62 -17.01 -3.91
C PHE A 308 -8.57 -18.06 -3.50
N LEU A 309 -8.70 -18.68 -2.32
CA LEU A 309 -7.79 -19.74 -1.87
C LEU A 309 -7.77 -20.95 -2.81
N LYS A 310 -8.93 -21.35 -3.35
CA LYS A 310 -9.04 -22.47 -4.30
C LYS A 310 -8.45 -22.13 -5.67
N GLU A 311 -8.72 -20.92 -6.17
CA GLU A 311 -8.28 -20.48 -7.50
C GLU A 311 -6.76 -20.26 -7.55
N TYR A 312 -6.18 -19.74 -6.47
CA TYR A 312 -4.75 -19.46 -6.36
C TYR A 312 -3.98 -20.51 -5.53
N ASP A 313 -4.55 -21.70 -5.37
CA ASP A 313 -3.96 -22.80 -4.58
C ASP A 313 -2.53 -23.16 -5.04
N SER A 314 -2.32 -23.17 -6.37
CA SER A 314 -1.04 -23.47 -7.01
C SER A 314 0.02 -22.38 -6.81
N GLU A 315 -0.39 -21.15 -6.47
CA GLU A 315 0.53 -20.05 -6.18
C GLU A 315 1.11 -20.12 -4.77
N ILE A 316 0.52 -20.93 -3.89
CA ILE A 316 0.95 -21.07 -2.49
C ILE A 316 2.00 -22.17 -2.40
N THR A 317 3.23 -21.79 -2.76
CA THR A 317 4.41 -22.67 -2.80
C THR A 317 5.28 -22.57 -1.55
N SER A 318 5.25 -21.41 -0.88
CA SER A 318 6.07 -21.12 0.30
C SER A 318 5.80 -22.12 1.44
N PRO A 319 6.84 -22.60 2.15
CA PRO A 319 6.67 -23.48 3.31
C PRO A 319 6.00 -22.76 4.49
N TYR A 320 6.10 -21.43 4.55
CA TYR A 320 5.55 -20.62 5.61
C TYR A 320 4.52 -19.65 5.04
N VAL A 321 3.29 -19.72 5.55
CA VAL A 321 2.19 -18.86 5.12
C VAL A 321 1.62 -18.13 6.32
N THR A 322 1.53 -16.81 6.24
CA THR A 322 0.80 -15.99 7.18
C THR A 322 -0.53 -15.60 6.58
N LEU A 323 -1.62 -16.04 7.19
CA LEU A 323 -2.98 -15.71 6.80
C LEU A 323 -3.56 -14.67 7.75
N ILE A 324 -4.01 -13.54 7.22
CA ILE A 324 -4.60 -12.44 8.00
C ILE A 324 -6.08 -12.34 7.65
N THR A 325 -6.98 -12.52 8.61
CA THR A 325 -8.42 -12.59 8.34
C THR A 325 -9.29 -12.11 9.50
N ALA A 326 -10.40 -11.45 9.18
CA ALA A 326 -11.38 -10.97 10.15
C ALA A 326 -12.51 -11.98 10.46
N PHE A 327 -12.65 -13.03 9.64
CA PHE A 327 -13.58 -14.13 9.90
C PHE A 327 -12.94 -15.50 9.61
N MET A 328 -13.49 -16.54 10.22
CA MET A 328 -13.07 -17.92 10.00
C MET A 328 -14.30 -18.82 9.86
N ASP A 329 -14.27 -19.69 8.85
CA ASP A 329 -15.29 -20.71 8.60
C ASP A 329 -14.65 -22.07 8.32
N GLU A 330 -15.47 -23.11 8.21
CA GLU A 330 -14.99 -24.48 8.00
C GLU A 330 -14.29 -24.66 6.65
N GLU A 331 -14.61 -23.85 5.63
CA GLU A 331 -13.94 -23.92 4.32
C GLU A 331 -12.49 -23.45 4.42
N ILE A 332 -12.24 -22.34 5.12
CA ILE A 332 -10.88 -21.85 5.34
C ILE A 332 -10.11 -22.79 6.28
N ALA A 333 -10.75 -23.29 7.34
CA ALA A 333 -10.13 -24.26 8.24
C ALA A 333 -9.74 -25.57 7.50
N ALA A 334 -10.62 -26.09 6.64
CA ALA A 334 -10.32 -27.27 5.82
C ALA A 334 -9.14 -27.03 4.87
N PHE A 335 -9.08 -25.86 4.23
CA PHE A 335 -7.96 -25.46 3.39
C PHE A 335 -6.64 -25.42 4.17
N ILE A 336 -6.64 -24.85 5.38
CA ILE A 336 -5.45 -24.79 6.24
C ILE A 336 -4.96 -26.20 6.57
N ARG A 337 -5.86 -27.07 7.04
CA ARG A 337 -5.53 -28.47 7.37
C ARG A 337 -4.99 -29.24 6.18
N GLU A 338 -5.52 -28.99 4.98
CA GLU A 338 -5.03 -29.59 3.75
C GLU A 338 -3.58 -29.16 3.47
N LYS A 339 -3.29 -27.87 3.53
CA LYS A 339 -1.95 -27.33 3.31
C LYS A 339 -0.94 -27.79 4.36
N GLU A 340 -1.34 -27.88 5.62
CA GLU A 340 -0.50 -28.43 6.69
C GLU A 340 -0.14 -29.90 6.46
N ARG A 341 -1.05 -30.72 5.90
CA ARG A 341 -0.74 -32.11 5.50
C ARG A 341 0.31 -32.17 4.38
N PHE A 342 0.40 -31.15 3.55
CA PHE A 342 1.45 -30.99 2.53
C PHE A 342 2.73 -30.33 3.05
N GLY A 343 2.84 -30.15 4.38
CA GLY A 343 4.02 -29.58 5.04
C GLY A 343 4.17 -28.07 4.84
N ILE A 344 3.06 -27.37 4.61
CA ILE A 344 3.02 -25.90 4.63
C ILE A 344 2.51 -25.47 5.99
N HIS A 345 3.32 -24.73 6.73
CA HIS A 345 2.97 -24.21 8.04
C HIS A 345 2.20 -22.90 7.88
N ILE A 346 0.96 -22.86 8.37
CA ILE A 346 0.10 -21.69 8.26
C ILE A 346 -0.15 -21.08 9.64
N LYS A 347 0.28 -19.82 9.79
CA LYS A 347 -0.06 -18.98 10.94
C LYS A 347 -1.25 -18.13 10.61
N VAL A 348 -2.27 -18.11 11.47
CA VAL A 348 -3.45 -17.26 11.26
C VAL A 348 -3.46 -16.09 12.22
N TYR A 349 -3.42 -14.86 11.70
CA TYR A 349 -3.78 -13.67 12.46
C TYR A 349 -5.27 -13.39 12.32
N PHE A 350 -6.00 -13.60 13.41
CA PHE A 350 -7.45 -13.53 13.42
C PHE A 350 -7.95 -12.25 14.10
N LEU A 351 -8.52 -11.35 13.29
CA LEU A 351 -8.92 -9.98 13.65
C LEU A 351 -10.29 -9.93 14.33
N ALA A 352 -10.34 -10.44 15.57
CA ALA A 352 -11.55 -10.43 16.39
C ALA A 352 -11.43 -9.56 17.63
N PHE A 353 -12.43 -8.70 17.83
CA PHE A 353 -12.60 -7.88 19.04
C PHE A 353 -13.38 -8.59 20.16
N SER A 354 -13.78 -9.86 19.97
CA SER A 354 -14.45 -10.65 21.00
C SER A 354 -13.84 -12.05 21.12
N LYS A 355 -13.71 -12.52 22.36
CA LYS A 355 -13.16 -13.84 22.73
C LYS A 355 -14.09 -15.01 22.37
N ASP A 356 -15.36 -14.74 22.08
CA ASP A 356 -16.35 -15.77 21.75
C ASP A 356 -16.28 -16.21 20.27
N ALA A 357 -15.23 -15.79 19.56
CA ALA A 357 -15.05 -16.11 18.16
C ALA A 357 -14.57 -17.56 17.99
N VAL A 358 -15.16 -18.22 16.98
CA VAL A 358 -15.02 -19.63 16.59
C VAL A 358 -13.70 -20.28 17.01
N HIS A 359 -13.81 -21.40 17.74
CA HIS A 359 -12.66 -22.12 18.27
C HIS A 359 -12.27 -23.27 17.34
N PHE A 360 -11.09 -23.16 16.73
CA PHE A 360 -10.44 -24.24 15.96
C PHE A 360 -9.19 -24.69 16.74
N PRO A 361 -9.32 -25.67 17.65
CA PRO A 361 -8.25 -26.03 18.60
C PRO A 361 -7.03 -26.67 17.93
N ASP A 362 -7.19 -27.14 16.69
CA ASP A 362 -6.16 -27.80 15.91
C ASP A 362 -5.32 -26.84 15.06
N LEU A 363 -5.68 -25.55 15.00
CA LEU A 363 -5.03 -24.55 14.16
C LEU A 363 -4.23 -23.54 14.99
N GLU A 364 -3.08 -23.09 14.46
CA GLU A 364 -2.26 -22.06 15.12
C GLU A 364 -2.82 -20.64 14.88
N ILE A 365 -3.84 -20.27 15.68
CA ILE A 365 -4.54 -18.98 15.58
C ILE A 365 -4.04 -17.97 16.61
N TYR A 366 -3.66 -16.79 16.13
CA TYR A 366 -3.24 -15.64 16.92
C TYR A 366 -4.35 -14.58 16.92
N TYR A 367 -4.99 -14.42 18.08
CA TYR A 367 -6.08 -13.48 18.26
C TYR A 367 -5.61 -12.03 18.34
N VAL A 368 -6.21 -11.22 17.49
CA VAL A 368 -5.90 -9.83 17.29
C VAL A 368 -6.95 -8.95 17.95
N LEU A 369 -6.74 -8.59 19.23
CA LEU A 369 -7.75 -7.94 20.08
C LEU A 369 -7.74 -6.40 20.04
N ASP A 370 -6.58 -5.75 19.89
CA ASP A 370 -6.43 -4.29 19.69
C ASP A 370 -5.01 -3.97 19.18
N HIS A 371 -4.74 -2.73 18.73
CA HIS A 371 -3.46 -2.26 18.19
C HIS A 371 -2.24 -2.49 19.12
N THR A 372 -2.44 -2.84 20.39
CA THR A 372 -1.38 -2.83 21.42
C THR A 372 -1.30 -4.04 22.37
N THR A 373 -2.26 -4.97 22.41
CA THR A 373 -2.23 -6.08 23.41
C THR A 373 -2.71 -7.41 22.87
N ARG A 374 -1.86 -8.45 22.88
CA ARG A 374 -2.27 -9.82 22.48
C ARG A 374 -1.57 -10.94 23.26
N LYS A 375 -2.37 -11.95 23.64
CA LYS A 375 -2.00 -13.16 24.39
C LYS A 375 -2.09 -14.38 23.46
N LYS A 376 -1.09 -15.26 23.51
CA LYS A 376 -1.17 -16.63 22.98
C LYS A 376 -2.07 -17.46 23.89
N VAL A 377 -3.09 -18.11 23.34
CA VAL A 377 -3.81 -19.18 24.03
C VAL A 377 -3.39 -20.46 23.33
N SER A 378 -2.58 -21.25 24.05
CA SER A 378 -2.15 -22.60 23.68
C SER A 378 -3.26 -23.61 23.88
#